data_AF-A0A661NI25-F1
#
_entry.id   AF-A0A661NI25-F1
#
_cell.length_a   1.000
_cell.length_b   1.000
_cell.length_c   1.000
_cell.angle_alpha   90.00
_cell.angle_beta   90.00
_cell.angle_gamma   90.00
#
_symmetry.space_group_name_H-M   'P 1'
#
loop_
_entity.id
_entity.type
_entity.pdbx_description
1 polymer ?
#
loop_
_entity_poly.entity_id
_entity_poly.type
_entity_poly.pdbx_seq_one_letter_code
_entity_poly.pdbx_strand_id
1 'polypeptide(L)'
;MHDDGARRLVLAITMTITAVVGGCNDEARDRTGRASGGTATVPGPGTTGAVPRADKTKSPIQSDADCRKAPVCKDFGACTHKGGQCTVTADGDCVASTFCKMTGKCVAYDGQCRIGAAKDQDCNTPHGVSGLNPCESKGHCTAKDGVCVATKDEDCAKTQGCQETGHCTAKDGRCVVGSEKDCRRSMACAKLKACEFLPGKDGRGGLCAPPEGSDGHEGHNH
;
A
#
# COMPACT_ATOMS: atom_id res chain seq x y z
N MET A 1 -57.57 -16.79 -11.76
CA MET A 1 -56.72 -17.38 -12.82
C MET A 1 -55.35 -16.73 -12.73
N HIS A 2 -54.34 -17.52 -12.34
CA HIS A 2 -52.88 -17.40 -12.57
C HIS A 2 -52.25 -16.02 -12.33
N ASP A 3 -51.34 -15.85 -11.36
CA ASP A 3 -49.96 -16.28 -11.52
C ASP A 3 -49.22 -16.43 -10.17
N ASP A 4 -48.87 -17.67 -9.82
CA ASP A 4 -48.09 -18.08 -8.63
C ASP A 4 -46.72 -18.65 -9.10
N GLY A 5 -45.99 -17.85 -9.90
CA GLY A 5 -44.85 -18.32 -10.71
C GLY A 5 -43.43 -18.05 -10.20
N ALA A 6 -43.22 -17.45 -9.02
CA ALA A 6 -41.88 -16.92 -8.66
C ALA A 6 -41.26 -17.46 -7.35
N ARG A 7 -41.84 -18.48 -6.70
CA ARG A 7 -41.35 -18.97 -5.38
C ARG A 7 -40.69 -20.37 -5.38
N ARG A 8 -40.42 -20.98 -6.53
CA ARG A 8 -39.87 -22.35 -6.61
C ARG A 8 -38.42 -22.48 -7.09
N LEU A 9 -37.65 -21.39 -7.16
CA LEU A 9 -36.24 -21.43 -7.58
C LEU A 9 -35.26 -20.97 -6.49
N VAL A 10 -35.54 -21.29 -5.21
CA VAL A 10 -34.63 -21.00 -4.07
C VAL A 10 -34.28 -22.26 -3.27
N LEU A 11 -34.76 -23.44 -3.68
CA LEU A 11 -34.51 -24.73 -3.01
C LEU A 11 -33.94 -25.78 -3.99
N ALA A 12 -32.76 -25.54 -4.55
CA ALA A 12 -32.05 -26.57 -5.32
C ALA A 12 -30.52 -26.38 -5.41
N ILE A 13 -29.88 -25.58 -4.55
CA ILE A 13 -28.41 -25.46 -4.50
C ILE A 13 -27.94 -25.52 -3.04
N THR A 14 -28.35 -26.58 -2.35
CA THR A 14 -27.85 -26.94 -1.02
C THR A 14 -27.65 -28.45 -0.95
N MET A 15 -26.80 -29.03 -1.82
CA MET A 15 -26.20 -30.35 -1.58
C MET A 15 -24.90 -30.49 -2.38
N THR A 16 -23.92 -31.17 -1.75
CA THR A 16 -22.58 -31.58 -2.25
C THR A 16 -21.40 -30.61 -2.11
N ILE A 17 -21.11 -30.21 -0.87
CA ILE A 17 -19.70 -30.07 -0.43
C ILE A 17 -19.55 -30.92 0.84
N THR A 18 -19.36 -32.22 0.63
CA THR A 18 -18.97 -33.17 1.68
C THR A 18 -17.60 -33.72 1.31
N ALA A 19 -16.68 -33.66 2.27
CA ALA A 19 -15.45 -34.45 2.39
C ALA A 19 -14.27 -34.16 1.43
N VAL A 20 -13.38 -33.26 1.86
CA VAL A 20 -11.91 -33.51 1.83
C VAL A 20 -11.32 -32.98 3.14
N VAL A 21 -11.55 -33.69 4.25
CA VAL A 21 -10.76 -33.55 5.47
C VAL A 21 -9.85 -34.78 5.52
N GLY A 22 -8.80 -34.75 4.70
CA GLY A 22 -7.72 -35.74 4.70
C GLY A 22 -6.68 -35.32 5.74
N GLY A 23 -6.43 -36.20 6.71
CA GLY A 23 -5.72 -35.92 7.94
C GLY A 23 -4.28 -35.42 7.79
N CYS A 24 -3.92 -34.49 8.69
CA CYS A 24 -2.55 -34.35 9.15
C CYS A 24 -2.39 -35.29 10.35
N ASN A 25 -1.63 -36.37 10.16
CA ASN A 25 -1.23 -37.27 11.23
C ASN A 25 -0.45 -36.50 12.31
N ASP A 26 -0.97 -36.59 13.53
CA ASP A 26 -0.22 -36.48 14.77
C ASP A 26 0.70 -37.71 14.90
N GLU A 27 2.00 -37.53 14.67
CA GLU A 27 3.02 -38.45 15.17
C GLU A 27 4.14 -37.69 15.89
N ALA A 28 4.18 -37.94 17.21
CA ALA A 28 5.35 -38.01 18.09
C ALA A 28 6.16 -36.71 18.32
N ARG A 29 6.07 -36.07 19.49
CA ARG A 29 6.85 -36.41 20.71
C ARG A 29 8.23 -37.00 20.39
N ASP A 30 9.31 -36.28 20.65
CA ASP A 30 10.07 -36.45 21.90
C ASP A 30 11.26 -35.47 22.06
N ARG A 31 11.44 -35.07 23.32
CA ARG A 31 12.71 -34.84 24.04
C ARG A 31 13.74 -33.78 23.63
N THR A 32 13.79 -32.79 24.54
CA THR A 32 14.96 -32.36 25.33
C THR A 32 16.01 -31.45 24.70
N GLY A 33 16.11 -30.27 25.33
CA GLY A 33 17.40 -29.71 25.72
C GLY A 33 17.91 -28.60 24.83
N ARG A 34 17.76 -27.35 25.29
CA ARG A 34 18.87 -26.59 25.90
C ARG A 34 18.41 -25.14 26.09
N ALA A 35 18.10 -24.79 27.33
CA ALA A 35 18.10 -23.40 27.75
C ALA A 35 19.54 -22.89 27.64
N SER A 36 19.81 -22.05 26.65
CA SER A 36 20.99 -21.20 26.63
C SER A 36 20.52 -19.78 26.87
N GLY A 37 20.61 -19.36 28.13
CA GLY A 37 20.50 -17.97 28.52
C GLY A 37 21.65 -17.18 27.90
N GLY A 38 21.39 -16.61 26.73
CA GLY A 38 22.18 -15.53 26.18
C GLY A 38 21.73 -14.24 26.85
N THR A 39 22.53 -13.72 27.76
CA THR A 39 22.39 -12.35 28.27
C THR A 39 22.48 -11.40 27.07
N ALA A 40 21.35 -10.86 26.65
CA ALA A 40 21.29 -9.77 25.69
C ALA A 40 21.98 -8.56 26.32
N THR A 41 23.25 -8.39 25.99
CA THR A 41 24.01 -7.17 26.27
C THR A 41 23.41 -6.08 25.41
N VAL A 42 22.66 -5.17 26.04
CA VAL A 42 22.18 -3.95 25.40
C VAL A 42 23.43 -3.14 25.02
N PRO A 43 23.71 -2.89 23.72
CA PRO A 43 24.85 -2.08 23.32
C PRO A 43 24.62 -0.64 23.82
N GLY A 44 25.56 -0.16 24.63
CA GLY A 44 25.50 1.18 25.21
C GLY A 44 25.52 2.29 24.14
N PRO A 45 24.96 3.48 24.45
CA PRO A 45 24.98 4.64 23.57
C PRO A 45 26.41 5.21 23.55
N GLY A 46 27.25 4.80 22.59
CA GLY A 46 28.64 5.28 22.62
C GLY A 46 29.55 4.94 21.45
N THR A 47 29.09 4.31 20.37
CA THR A 47 29.93 4.15 19.18
C THR A 47 29.49 5.09 18.09
N THR A 48 30.27 6.16 17.90
CA THR A 48 30.34 6.92 16.64
C THR A 48 30.86 6.00 15.55
N GLY A 49 30.02 5.07 15.10
CA GLY A 49 30.31 4.13 14.04
C GLY A 49 30.54 4.92 12.75
N ALA A 50 31.77 4.85 12.25
CA ALA A 50 32.13 5.41 10.95
C ALA A 50 31.11 4.92 9.91
N VAL A 51 30.38 5.85 9.30
CA VAL A 51 29.46 5.57 8.20
C VAL A 51 30.25 4.79 7.14
N PRO A 52 29.82 3.58 6.74
CA PRO A 52 30.54 2.81 5.75
C PRO A 52 30.74 3.67 4.50
N ARG A 53 32.00 3.88 4.12
CA ARG A 53 32.37 4.66 2.95
C ARG A 53 31.65 4.06 1.75
N ALA A 54 30.94 4.91 1.00
CA ALA A 54 30.24 4.53 -0.22
C ALA A 54 31.14 3.62 -1.07
N ASP A 55 30.67 2.40 -1.28
CA ASP A 55 31.41 1.36 -1.98
C ASP A 55 31.63 1.81 -3.42
N LYS A 56 32.86 2.28 -3.71
CA LYS A 56 33.28 2.79 -5.02
C LYS A 56 33.28 1.71 -6.10
N THR A 57 32.93 0.47 -5.77
CA THR A 57 32.91 -0.66 -6.71
C THR A 57 31.57 -0.85 -7.42
N LYS A 58 30.50 -0.13 -7.02
CA LYS A 58 29.25 -0.18 -7.78
C LYS A 58 29.37 0.69 -9.03
N SER A 59 29.55 0.04 -10.19
CA SER A 59 29.60 0.71 -11.49
C SER A 59 28.47 1.73 -11.63
N PRO A 60 28.78 2.98 -12.03
CA PRO A 60 27.76 4.00 -12.21
C PRO A 60 26.78 3.56 -13.30
N ILE A 61 25.49 3.79 -13.07
CA ILE A 61 24.48 3.63 -14.11
C ILE A 61 24.74 4.71 -15.16
N GLN A 62 25.08 4.31 -16.40
CA GLN A 62 25.44 5.24 -17.47
C GLN A 62 24.55 5.09 -18.70
N SER A 63 23.73 4.05 -18.75
CA SER A 63 22.93 3.71 -19.92
C SER A 63 21.66 2.93 -19.56
N ASP A 64 20.72 2.88 -20.50
CA ASP A 64 19.55 1.99 -20.41
C ASP A 64 19.96 0.53 -20.28
N ALA A 65 21.08 0.13 -20.88
CA ALA A 65 21.60 -1.23 -20.79
C ALA A 65 21.99 -1.58 -19.34
N ASP A 66 22.50 -0.62 -18.58
CA ASP A 66 22.77 -0.81 -17.15
C ASP A 66 21.47 -0.90 -16.36
N CYS A 67 20.49 -0.05 -16.66
CA CYS A 67 19.18 -0.08 -16.03
C CYS A 67 18.44 -1.40 -16.27
N ARG A 68 18.46 -1.92 -17.50
CA ARG A 68 17.81 -3.21 -17.84
C ARG A 68 18.44 -4.40 -17.14
N LYS A 69 19.72 -4.33 -16.77
CA LYS A 69 20.39 -5.36 -15.96
C LYS A 69 20.14 -5.18 -14.46
N ALA A 70 19.74 -3.99 -14.02
CA ALA A 70 19.52 -3.70 -12.62
C ALA A 70 18.23 -4.38 -12.11
N PRO A 71 18.21 -4.87 -10.86
CA PRO A 71 17.00 -5.46 -10.25
C PRO A 71 15.79 -4.52 -10.31
N VAL A 72 16.01 -3.21 -10.18
CA VAL A 72 14.92 -2.21 -10.21
C VAL A 72 14.11 -2.21 -11.52
N CYS A 73 14.72 -2.54 -12.67
CA CYS A 73 13.98 -2.71 -13.92
C CYS A 73 13.12 -3.98 -13.88
N LYS A 74 13.71 -5.12 -13.52
CA LYS A 74 12.99 -6.41 -13.47
C LYS A 74 11.85 -6.40 -12.44
N ASP A 75 12.09 -5.79 -11.29
CA ASP A 75 11.16 -5.83 -10.18
C ASP A 75 10.09 -4.75 -10.33
N PHE A 76 10.48 -3.51 -10.66
CA PHE A 76 9.59 -2.33 -10.61
C PHE A 76 9.39 -1.61 -11.94
N GLY A 77 10.05 -2.05 -13.02
CA GLY A 77 9.91 -1.44 -14.34
C GLY A 77 10.69 -0.14 -14.53
N ALA A 78 11.67 0.18 -13.68
CA ALA A 78 12.53 1.35 -13.92
C ALA A 78 13.68 0.97 -14.85
N CYS A 79 13.42 0.96 -16.16
CA CYS A 79 14.33 0.37 -17.16
C CYS A 79 15.07 1.41 -18.03
N THR A 80 14.76 2.70 -17.87
CA THR A 80 15.30 3.77 -18.72
C THR A 80 16.21 4.70 -17.91
N HIS A 81 17.41 4.97 -18.43
CA HIS A 81 18.40 5.83 -17.80
C HIS A 81 18.09 7.31 -18.04
N LYS A 82 17.92 8.05 -16.95
CA LYS A 82 17.70 9.51 -16.98
C LYS A 82 18.39 10.15 -15.78
N GLY A 83 19.30 11.09 -16.04
CA GLY A 83 19.98 11.86 -14.99
C GLY A 83 20.79 11.02 -14.00
N GLY A 84 21.44 9.94 -14.47
CA GLY A 84 22.22 9.05 -13.60
C GLY A 84 21.39 8.05 -12.79
N GLN A 85 20.09 7.94 -13.07
CA GLN A 85 19.15 7.06 -12.38
C GLN A 85 18.34 6.23 -13.37
N CYS A 86 17.81 5.11 -12.89
CA CYS A 86 16.86 4.30 -13.65
C CYS A 86 15.44 4.75 -13.32
N THR A 87 14.65 5.01 -14.35
CA THR A 87 13.30 5.58 -14.27
C THR A 87 12.34 4.84 -15.19
N VAL A 88 11.04 4.97 -14.94
CA VAL A 88 9.98 4.49 -15.82
C VAL A 88 9.68 5.60 -16.83
N THR A 89 9.74 5.31 -18.12
CA THR A 89 9.43 6.32 -19.16
C THR A 89 8.41 5.87 -20.19
N ALA A 90 8.17 4.56 -20.30
CA ALA A 90 7.19 3.98 -21.21
C ALA A 90 6.52 2.76 -20.60
N ASP A 91 5.31 2.44 -21.07
CA ASP A 91 4.55 1.27 -20.62
C ASP A 91 5.33 -0.03 -20.78
N GLY A 92 6.18 -0.11 -21.82
CA GLY A 92 7.08 -1.25 -22.04
C GLY A 92 8.00 -1.53 -20.86
N ASP A 93 8.42 -0.50 -20.12
CA ASP A 93 9.22 -0.66 -18.91
C ASP A 93 8.40 -1.35 -17.81
N CYS A 94 7.13 -0.96 -17.66
CA CYS A 94 6.21 -1.53 -16.68
C CYS A 94 5.79 -2.96 -17.01
N VAL A 95 5.40 -3.24 -18.26
CA VAL A 95 4.87 -4.53 -18.72
C VAL A 95 5.86 -5.67 -18.50
N ALA A 96 7.17 -5.39 -18.63
CA ALA A 96 8.22 -6.39 -18.39
C ALA A 96 8.41 -6.75 -16.90
N SER A 97 7.93 -5.90 -15.98
CA SER A 97 8.21 -6.02 -14.55
C SER A 97 7.40 -7.11 -13.84
N THR A 98 7.99 -7.70 -12.80
CA THR A 98 7.27 -8.60 -11.90
C THR A 98 6.15 -7.87 -11.16
N PHE A 99 6.34 -6.59 -10.83
CA PHE A 99 5.33 -5.79 -10.15
C PHE A 99 4.07 -5.54 -10.97
N CYS A 100 4.18 -5.32 -12.28
CA CYS A 100 3.02 -5.27 -13.19
C CYS A 100 2.24 -6.58 -13.16
N LYS A 101 2.92 -7.74 -13.27
CA LYS A 101 2.25 -9.05 -13.19
C LYS A 101 1.53 -9.25 -11.84
N MET A 102 2.18 -8.83 -10.75
CA MET A 102 1.66 -9.00 -9.40
C MET A 102 0.43 -8.13 -9.14
N THR A 103 0.50 -6.85 -9.52
CA THR A 103 -0.45 -5.80 -9.08
C THR A 103 -1.29 -5.20 -10.21
N GLY A 104 -1.03 -5.56 -11.46
CA GLY A 104 -1.65 -4.99 -12.66
C GLY A 104 -1.22 -3.56 -13.00
N LYS A 105 -0.20 -3.03 -12.32
CA LYS A 105 0.36 -1.70 -12.60
C LYS A 105 1.28 -1.73 -13.82
N CYS A 106 0.71 -1.62 -15.00
CA CYS A 106 1.40 -1.86 -16.27
C CYS A 106 1.50 -0.63 -17.17
N VAL A 107 1.01 0.54 -16.74
CA VAL A 107 1.07 1.80 -17.50
C VAL A 107 2.06 2.77 -16.84
N ALA A 108 2.94 3.37 -17.63
CA ALA A 108 3.88 4.38 -17.19
C ALA A 108 3.19 5.74 -17.02
N TYR A 109 3.26 6.28 -15.81
CA TYR A 109 2.66 7.56 -15.48
C TYR A 109 3.48 8.26 -14.39
N ASP A 110 3.94 9.47 -14.68
CA ASP A 110 4.75 10.30 -13.78
C ASP A 110 5.96 9.56 -13.17
N GLY A 111 6.72 8.88 -14.04
CA GLY A 111 7.91 8.12 -13.63
C GLY A 111 7.63 6.84 -12.84
N GLN A 112 6.38 6.39 -12.77
CA GLN A 112 5.96 5.20 -12.01
C GLN A 112 5.05 4.29 -12.82
N CYS A 113 5.01 3.01 -12.43
CA CYS A 113 4.02 2.08 -12.96
C CYS A 113 2.70 2.19 -12.19
N ARG A 114 1.61 2.45 -12.93
CA ARG A 114 0.24 2.64 -12.44
C ARG A 114 -0.72 1.69 -13.14
N ILE A 115 -1.91 1.55 -12.56
CA ILE A 115 -2.99 0.78 -13.17
C ILE A 115 -3.58 1.63 -14.30
N GLY A 116 -3.56 1.08 -15.51
CA GLY A 116 -4.16 1.70 -16.68
C GLY A 116 -5.68 1.62 -16.63
N ALA A 117 -6.35 2.68 -17.07
CA ALA A 117 -7.80 2.73 -17.12
C ALA A 117 -8.28 3.59 -18.29
N ALA A 118 -9.22 3.06 -19.07
CA ALA A 118 -9.94 3.80 -20.10
C ALA A 118 -11.23 4.42 -19.56
N LYS A 119 -11.76 3.87 -18.47
CA LYS A 119 -13.01 4.31 -17.81
C LYS A 119 -13.01 3.94 -16.32
N ASP A 120 -13.83 4.61 -15.53
CA ASP A 120 -13.93 4.41 -14.07
C ASP A 120 -14.18 2.95 -13.67
N GLN A 121 -14.96 2.20 -14.47
CA GLN A 121 -15.21 0.78 -14.23
C GLN A 121 -13.91 -0.03 -14.11
N ASP A 122 -12.89 0.32 -14.91
CA ASP A 122 -11.62 -0.41 -14.91
C ASP A 122 -10.96 -0.29 -13.53
N CYS A 123 -11.02 0.89 -12.91
CA CYS A 123 -10.49 1.16 -11.56
C CYS A 123 -11.23 0.47 -10.41
N ASN A 124 -12.41 -0.08 -10.68
CA ASN A 124 -13.26 -0.74 -9.69
C ASN A 124 -13.23 -2.27 -9.85
N THR A 125 -12.21 -2.81 -10.51
CA THR A 125 -12.02 -4.25 -10.67
C THR A 125 -10.70 -4.72 -10.06
N PRO A 126 -10.57 -6.00 -9.67
CA PRO A 126 -9.29 -6.56 -9.25
C PRO A 126 -8.28 -6.60 -10.40
N HIS A 127 -7.03 -6.18 -10.16
CA HIS A 127 -5.94 -6.20 -11.14
C HIS A 127 -4.74 -7.04 -10.70
N GLY A 128 -4.08 -7.64 -11.70
CA GLY A 128 -2.94 -8.54 -11.48
C GLY A 128 -3.33 -9.82 -10.74
N VAL A 129 -2.33 -10.64 -10.41
CA VAL A 129 -2.57 -11.90 -9.69
C VAL A 129 -2.90 -11.70 -8.21
N SER A 130 -2.56 -10.54 -7.64
CA SER A 130 -2.92 -10.19 -6.26
C SER A 130 -4.38 -9.75 -6.11
N GLY A 131 -5.10 -9.52 -7.21
CA GLY A 131 -6.46 -9.02 -7.17
C GLY A 131 -6.55 -7.60 -6.59
N LEU A 132 -5.54 -6.77 -6.81
CA LEU A 132 -5.49 -5.41 -6.26
C LEU A 132 -6.60 -4.55 -6.88
N ASN A 133 -7.51 -4.03 -6.06
CA ASN A 133 -8.51 -3.05 -6.46
C ASN A 133 -8.05 -1.63 -6.01
N PRO A 134 -7.68 -0.72 -6.94
CA PRO A 134 -7.18 0.61 -6.58
C PRO A 134 -8.24 1.53 -5.97
N CYS A 135 -9.51 1.35 -6.34
CA CYS A 135 -10.60 2.11 -5.74
C CYS A 135 -10.77 1.77 -4.26
N GLU A 136 -10.86 0.48 -3.91
CA GLU A 136 -11.08 0.05 -2.52
C GLU A 136 -9.86 0.33 -1.63
N SER A 137 -8.66 0.02 -2.13
CA SER A 137 -7.44 0.12 -1.33
C SER A 137 -6.90 1.54 -1.18
N LYS A 138 -7.13 2.42 -2.17
CA LYS A 138 -6.50 3.75 -2.22
C LYS A 138 -7.47 4.89 -2.55
N GLY A 139 -8.72 4.61 -2.87
CA GLY A 139 -9.67 5.63 -3.33
C GLY A 139 -9.34 6.11 -4.74
N HIS A 140 -8.62 5.33 -5.54
CA HIS A 140 -8.29 5.68 -6.92
C HIS A 140 -9.38 5.13 -7.84
N CYS A 141 -10.59 5.71 -7.75
CA CYS A 141 -11.79 5.15 -8.37
C CYS A 141 -12.12 5.75 -9.74
N THR A 142 -11.46 6.83 -10.15
CA THR A 142 -11.75 7.54 -11.40
C THR A 142 -10.62 7.35 -12.41
N ALA A 143 -10.98 7.06 -13.65
CA ALA A 143 -10.06 7.02 -14.76
C ALA A 143 -9.79 8.44 -15.27
N LYS A 144 -8.54 8.88 -15.17
CA LYS A 144 -8.10 10.18 -15.67
C LYS A 144 -6.71 10.05 -16.26
N ASP A 145 -6.49 10.63 -17.43
CA ASP A 145 -5.19 10.61 -18.13
C ASP A 145 -4.64 9.18 -18.31
N GLY A 146 -5.53 8.22 -18.55
CA GLY A 146 -5.20 6.81 -18.77
C GLY A 146 -4.90 6.00 -17.51
N VAL A 147 -5.06 6.55 -16.31
CA VAL A 147 -4.75 5.88 -15.04
C VAL A 147 -5.84 6.06 -13.98
N CYS A 148 -5.81 5.20 -12.95
CA CYS A 148 -6.70 5.31 -11.79
C CYS A 148 -6.18 6.30 -10.75
N VAL A 149 -7.00 7.31 -10.43
CA VAL A 149 -6.70 8.39 -9.47
C VAL A 149 -7.94 8.74 -8.63
N ALA A 150 -7.72 9.43 -7.51
CA ALA A 150 -8.79 10.05 -6.73
C ALA A 150 -9.07 11.45 -7.28
N THR A 151 -10.29 11.71 -7.74
CA THR A 151 -10.67 13.03 -8.28
C THR A 151 -11.67 13.78 -7.42
N LYS A 152 -12.32 13.07 -6.50
CA LYS A 152 -13.35 13.60 -5.62
C LYS A 152 -13.30 12.93 -4.25
N ASP A 153 -13.74 13.63 -3.22
CA ASP A 153 -13.70 13.16 -1.83
C ASP A 153 -14.48 11.85 -1.64
N GLU A 154 -15.51 11.60 -2.47
CA GLU A 154 -16.28 10.35 -2.44
C GLU A 154 -15.44 9.12 -2.81
N ASP A 155 -14.39 9.28 -3.63
CA ASP A 155 -13.46 8.19 -3.93
C ASP A 155 -12.67 7.82 -2.68
N CYS A 156 -12.23 8.83 -1.92
CA CYS A 156 -11.45 8.67 -0.70
C CYS A 156 -12.27 8.22 0.50
N ALA A 157 -13.54 8.64 0.58
CA ALA A 157 -14.42 8.42 1.73
C ALA A 157 -14.63 6.94 2.08
N LYS A 158 -14.48 6.04 1.10
CA LYS A 158 -14.68 4.60 1.27
C LYS A 158 -13.43 3.86 1.76
N THR A 159 -12.27 4.52 1.74
CA THR A 159 -10.99 3.89 2.06
C THR A 159 -10.80 3.71 3.56
N GLN A 160 -10.04 2.68 3.92
CA GLN A 160 -9.56 2.51 5.30
C GLN A 160 -8.71 3.71 5.75
N GLY A 161 -7.93 4.32 4.85
CA GLY A 161 -7.16 5.53 5.14
C GLY A 161 -8.03 6.70 5.60
N CYS A 162 -9.18 6.95 4.97
CA CYS A 162 -10.13 7.96 5.43
C CYS A 162 -10.69 7.62 6.83
N GLN A 163 -11.10 6.38 7.05
CA GLN A 163 -11.72 5.95 8.32
C GLN A 163 -10.72 5.96 9.48
N GLU A 164 -9.50 5.48 9.27
CA GLU A 164 -8.52 5.30 10.33
C GLU A 164 -7.73 6.56 10.63
N THR A 165 -7.30 7.28 9.58
CA THR A 165 -6.29 8.34 9.69
C THR A 165 -6.72 9.67 9.07
N GLY A 166 -7.97 9.78 8.59
CA GLY A 166 -8.51 11.04 8.06
C GLY A 166 -8.05 11.37 6.64
N HIS A 167 -7.57 10.41 5.84
CA HIS A 167 -7.23 10.65 4.44
C HIS A 167 -8.48 10.69 3.54
N CYS A 168 -9.36 11.66 3.77
CA CYS A 168 -10.70 11.72 3.18
C CYS A 168 -10.85 12.71 2.02
N THR A 169 -9.86 13.58 1.76
CA THR A 169 -9.94 14.60 0.72
C THR A 169 -9.19 14.15 -0.53
N ALA A 170 -9.78 14.27 -1.71
CA ALA A 170 -9.10 14.06 -2.97
C ALA A 170 -8.30 15.31 -3.36
N LYS A 171 -6.99 15.14 -3.52
CA LYS A 171 -6.09 16.22 -3.93
C LYS A 171 -4.95 15.65 -4.77
N ASP A 172 -4.66 16.26 -5.91
CA ASP A 172 -3.57 15.86 -6.81
C ASP A 172 -3.59 14.36 -7.17
N GLY A 173 -4.79 13.80 -7.38
CA GLY A 173 -4.97 12.39 -7.75
C GLY A 173 -4.81 11.39 -6.62
N ARG A 174 -4.70 11.83 -5.36
CA ARG A 174 -4.55 10.98 -4.16
C ARG A 174 -5.50 11.39 -3.03
N CYS A 175 -5.67 10.49 -2.07
CA CYS A 175 -6.38 10.77 -0.83
C CYS A 175 -5.45 11.33 0.24
N VAL A 176 -5.83 12.46 0.84
CA VAL A 176 -5.03 13.22 1.80
C VAL A 176 -5.90 13.65 2.98
N VAL A 177 -5.27 14.01 4.10
CA VAL A 177 -5.94 14.83 5.11
C VAL A 177 -5.98 16.26 4.56
N GLY A 178 -7.17 16.80 4.31
CA GLY A 178 -7.34 18.13 3.74
C GLY A 178 -7.82 19.18 4.74
N SER A 179 -8.38 18.73 5.86
CA SER A 179 -9.04 19.60 6.83
C SER A 179 -9.17 18.95 8.21
N GLU A 180 -9.53 19.78 9.19
CA GLU A 180 -9.88 19.32 10.54
C GLU A 180 -11.11 18.41 10.55
N LYS A 181 -12.05 18.58 9.62
CA LYS A 181 -13.21 17.71 9.45
C LYS A 181 -12.78 16.26 9.17
N ASP A 182 -11.71 16.07 8.41
CA ASP A 182 -11.20 14.74 8.09
C ASP A 182 -10.56 14.08 9.32
N CYS A 183 -9.87 14.86 10.15
CA CYS A 183 -9.33 14.35 11.41
C CYS A 183 -10.43 13.99 12.39
N ARG A 184 -11.42 14.87 12.57
CA ARG A 184 -12.52 14.67 13.53
C ARG A 184 -13.37 13.43 13.25
N ARG A 185 -13.49 13.01 11.99
CA ARG A 185 -14.22 11.79 11.62
C ARG A 185 -13.40 10.51 11.72
N SER A 186 -12.08 10.61 11.93
CA SER A 186 -11.18 9.45 11.92
C SER A 186 -11.19 8.70 13.25
N MET A 187 -10.83 7.41 13.20
CA MET A 187 -10.59 6.61 14.40
C MET A 187 -9.39 7.13 15.20
N ALA A 188 -8.40 7.74 14.55
CA ALA A 188 -7.28 8.39 15.24
C ALA A 188 -7.76 9.50 16.18
N CYS A 189 -8.71 10.33 15.77
CA CYS A 189 -9.33 11.31 16.67
C CYS A 189 -10.11 10.63 17.81
N ALA A 190 -10.96 9.64 17.48
CA ALA A 190 -11.79 8.97 18.48
C ALA A 190 -10.98 8.24 19.57
N LYS A 191 -9.90 7.55 19.17
CA LYS A 191 -9.10 6.68 20.04
C LYS A 191 -7.83 7.32 20.60
N LEU A 192 -7.14 8.13 19.78
CA LEU A 192 -5.82 8.68 20.09
C LEU A 192 -5.84 10.19 20.32
N LYS A 193 -7.03 10.82 20.28
CA LYS A 193 -7.21 12.28 20.40
C LYS A 193 -6.52 13.10 19.31
N ALA A 194 -6.11 12.45 18.22
CA ALA A 194 -5.50 13.10 17.05
C ALA A 194 -6.56 13.79 16.18
N CYS A 195 -7.13 14.88 16.68
CA CYS A 195 -8.28 15.56 16.07
C CYS A 195 -7.91 16.85 15.33
N GLU A 196 -6.68 17.33 15.47
CA GLU A 196 -6.23 18.59 14.86
C GLU A 196 -5.55 18.35 13.52
N PHE A 197 -5.85 19.22 12.56
CA PHE A 197 -5.24 19.17 11.23
C PHE A 197 -3.94 19.98 11.21
N LEU A 198 -2.82 19.31 10.97
CA LEU A 198 -1.53 19.95 10.73
C LEU A 198 -1.22 19.97 9.24
N PRO A 199 -1.21 21.15 8.58
CA PRO A 199 -0.94 21.24 7.15
C PRO A 199 0.51 20.86 6.83
N GLY A 200 0.71 20.07 5.78
CA GLY A 200 2.04 19.75 5.26
C GLY A 200 2.65 20.94 4.53
N LYS A 201 3.98 21.10 4.68
CA LYS A 201 4.74 22.23 4.13
C LYS A 201 4.81 22.26 2.60
N ASP A 202 4.58 21.12 1.95
CA ASP A 202 4.65 20.94 0.50
C ASP A 202 3.28 21.04 -0.19
N GLY A 203 2.22 21.35 0.56
CA GLY A 203 0.86 21.44 0.04
C GLY A 203 0.25 20.09 -0.38
N ARG A 204 0.93 18.96 -0.16
CA ARG A 204 0.49 17.64 -0.61
C ARG A 204 -0.56 16.98 0.29
N GLY A 205 -1.00 17.68 1.33
CA GLY A 205 -1.89 17.19 2.38
C GLY A 205 -1.37 17.60 3.75
N GLY A 206 -2.09 17.25 4.81
CA GLY A 206 -1.60 17.35 6.17
C GLY A 206 -1.67 16.00 6.90
N LEU A 207 -1.62 16.09 8.22
CA LEU A 207 -1.75 14.94 9.11
C LEU A 207 -2.63 15.29 10.29
N CYS A 208 -3.23 14.27 10.89
CA CYS A 208 -4.00 14.42 12.11
C CYS A 208 -3.09 14.27 13.32
N ALA A 209 -3.12 15.25 14.21
CA ALA A 209 -2.31 15.31 15.41
C ALA A 209 -3.17 15.58 16.65
N PRO A 210 -2.71 15.18 17.84
CA PRO A 210 -3.35 15.58 19.06
C PRO A 210 -3.11 17.08 19.34
N PRO A 211 -3.94 17.71 20.18
CA PRO A 211 -3.76 19.12 20.53
C PRO A 211 -2.40 19.38 21.15
N GLU A 212 -1.75 20.49 20.75
CA GLU A 212 -0.46 20.89 21.31
C GLU A 212 -0.54 20.95 22.85
N GLY A 213 0.36 20.23 23.54
CA GLY A 213 0.37 20.12 25.00
C GLY A 213 -0.23 18.82 25.56
N SER A 214 -0.69 17.88 24.71
CA SER A 214 -1.05 16.53 25.16
C SER A 214 0.14 15.58 25.30
N ASP A 215 1.36 16.04 25.05
CA ASP A 215 2.58 15.29 25.36
C ASP A 215 2.70 15.19 26.87
N GLY A 216 2.00 14.21 27.44
CA GLY A 216 2.27 13.63 28.75
C GLY A 216 3.62 12.93 28.74
N HIS A 217 4.69 13.62 28.35
CA HIS A 217 6.00 13.35 28.89
C HIS A 217 5.88 13.62 30.40
N GLU A 218 5.35 12.64 31.13
CA GLU A 218 5.76 12.38 32.50
C GLU A 218 7.27 12.20 32.42
N GLY A 219 7.97 13.33 32.60
CA GLY A 219 9.40 13.40 32.73
C GLY A 219 9.79 12.35 33.76
N HIS A 220 10.36 11.25 33.27
CA HIS A 220 11.14 10.37 34.10
C HIS A 220 12.38 11.18 34.47
N ASN A 221 12.23 11.97 35.54
CA ASN A 221 13.33 12.56 36.29
C ASN A 221 14.14 11.38 36.83
N HIS A 222 15.27 11.10 36.17
CA HIS A 222 16.31 10.23 36.67
C HIS A 222 17.32 11.05 37.48
#